data_AF-A0A1Z4ID42-F1
#
_entry.id   AF-A0A1Z4ID42-F1
#
_cell.length_a   1.000
_cell.length_b   1.000
_cell.length_c   1.000
_cell.angle_alpha   90.00
_cell.angle_beta   90.00
_cell.angle_gamma   90.00
#
_symmetry.space_group_name_H-M   'P 1'
#
loop_
_entity.id
_entity.type
_entity.pdbx_description
1 polymer ?
#
loop_
_entity_poly.entity_id
_entity_poly.type
_entity_poly.pdbx_seq_one_letter_code
_entity_poly.pdbx_strand_id
1 'polypeptide(L)' 'MYLNGMGFRGIERVKGVHHTTIIYWVKQLGEKLPDVPKEDIVPEVGELDELETFIGSKKTKFGCGQQ' A
#
# COMPACT_ATOMS: atom_id res chain seq x y z
N MET A 1 4.65 10.57 5.54
CA MET A 1 4.10 9.81 6.68
C MET A 1 3.80 8.37 6.28
N TYR A 2 2.85 8.12 5.36
CA TYR A 2 2.56 6.74 4.89
C TYR A 2 3.78 6.07 4.24
N LEU A 3 4.43 6.74 3.27
CA LEU A 3 5.66 6.23 2.62
C LEU A 3 6.85 6.02 3.58
N ASN A 4 6.81 6.62 4.77
CA ASN A 4 7.84 6.43 5.80
C ASN A 4 7.47 5.28 6.77
N GLY A 5 6.49 4.45 6.42
CA GLY A 5 6.05 3.29 7.21
C GLY A 5 5.00 3.57 8.29
N MET A 6 4.46 4.79 8.39
CA MET A 6 3.45 5.11 9.40
C MET A 6 2.07 4.58 8.98
N GLY A 7 1.46 3.76 9.83
CA GLY A 7 0.10 3.25 9.61
C GLY A 7 -0.97 4.35 9.63
N PHE A 8 -2.06 4.17 8.88
CA PHE A 8 -3.10 5.20 8.69
C PHE A 8 -3.72 5.73 9.99
N ARG A 9 -3.95 4.87 10.98
CA ARG A 9 -4.41 5.28 12.33
C ARG A 9 -3.36 6.08 13.10
N GLY A 10 -2.07 5.85 12.84
CA GLY A 10 -0.98 6.66 13.41
C GLY A 10 -1.02 8.07 12.83
N ILE A 11 -1.18 8.18 11.51
CA ILE A 11 -1.30 9.45 10.80
C ILE A 11 -2.54 10.22 11.28
N GLU A 12 -3.68 9.54 11.47
CA GLU A 12 -4.90 10.13 12.02
C GLU A 12 -4.65 10.84 13.36
N ARG A 13 -3.98 10.18 14.31
CA ARG A 13 -3.68 10.77 15.63
C ARG A 13 -2.81 12.02 15.53
N VAL A 14 -1.87 12.05 14.58
CA VAL A 14 -0.97 13.21 14.40
C VAL A 14 -1.66 14.35 13.64
N LYS A 15 -2.51 14.03 12.67
CA LYS A 15 -3.18 15.02 11.80
C LYS A 15 -4.54 15.50 12.31
N GLY A 16 -5.18 14.76 13.23
CA GLY A 16 -6.56 15.03 13.66
C GLY A 16 -7.61 14.74 12.57
N VAL A 17 -7.27 13.93 11.57
CA VAL A 17 -8.13 13.61 10.42
C VAL A 17 -8.40 12.11 10.39
N HIS A 18 -9.66 11.72 10.21
CA HIS A 18 -10.07 10.32 10.20
C HIS A 18 -9.25 9.50 9.18
N HIS A 19 -8.75 8.32 9.59
CA HIS A 19 -7.84 7.51 8.76
C HIS A 19 -8.38 7.16 7.37
N THR A 20 -9.71 7.04 7.21
CA THR A 20 -10.32 6.78 5.90
C THR A 20 -10.06 7.91 4.91
N THR A 21 -10.10 9.17 5.36
CA THR A 21 -9.77 10.34 4.53
C THR A 21 -8.32 10.28 4.04
N ILE A 22 -7.40 9.88 4.93
CA ILE A 22 -5.98 9.70 4.59
C ILE A 22 -5.82 8.58 3.55
N ILE A 23 -6.54 7.47 3.70
CA ILE A 23 -6.55 6.38 2.70
C ILE A 23 -7.01 6.90 1.34
N TYR A 24 -8.10 7.68 1.29
CA TYR A 24 -8.59 8.25 0.03
C TYR A 24 -7.57 9.18 -0.62
N TRP A 25 -6.90 10.03 0.15
CA TRP A 25 -5.85 10.91 -0.40
C TRP A 25 -4.68 10.12 -0.97
N VAL A 26 -4.23 9.07 -0.27
CA VAL A 26 -3.15 8.21 -0.77
C VAL A 26 -3.55 7.54 -2.09
N LYS A 27 -4.79 7.04 -2.20
CA LYS A 27 -5.30 6.45 -3.45
C LYS A 27 -5.35 7.45 -4.59
N GLN A 28 -5.94 8.62 -4.36
CA GLN A 28 -6.02 9.69 -5.38
C GLN A 28 -4.64 10.17 -5.84
N LEU A 29 -3.67 10.22 -4.92
CA LEU A 29 -2.30 10.58 -5.28
C LEU A 29 -1.65 9.45 -6.11
N GLY A 30 -1.85 8.19 -5.72
CA GLY A 30 -1.34 7.02 -6.43
C GLY A 30 -1.87 6.91 -7.85
N GLU A 31 -3.16 7.17 -8.08
CA GLU A 31 -3.79 7.19 -9.41
C GLU A 31 -3.25 8.30 -10.32
N LYS A 32 -2.67 9.36 -9.76
CA LYS A 32 -2.06 10.46 -10.52
C LYS A 32 -0.59 10.22 -10.82
N LEU A 33 0.03 9.20 -10.25
CA LEU A 33 1.42 8.88 -10.54
C LEU A 33 1.51 8.38 -11.99
N PRO A 34 2.54 8.79 -12.73
CA PRO A 34 2.79 8.23 -14.05
C PRO A 34 3.06 6.73 -13.91
N ASP A 35 2.70 5.98 -14.96
CA ASP A 35 3.09 4.58 -15.06
C ASP A 35 4.62 4.45 -14.98
N VAL A 36 5.06 3.29 -14.48
CA VAL A 36 6.48 2.97 -14.38
C VAL A 36 7.15 3.18 -15.75
N PRO A 37 8.30 3.87 -15.81
CA PRO A 37 9.02 4.08 -17.06
C PRO A 37 9.23 2.74 -17.78
N LYS A 38 8.96 2.72 -19.08
CA LYS A 38 9.30 1.54 -19.89
C LYS A 38 10.81 1.51 -20.05
N GLU A 39 11.41 0.39 -19.66
CA GLU A 39 12.82 0.15 -19.96
C GLU A 39 12.94 -0.17 -21.45
N ASP A 40 13.61 0.70 -22.20
CA ASP A 40 13.80 0.54 -23.64
C ASP A 40 14.83 -0.55 -23.99
N ILE A 41 15.61 -1.00 -22.99
CA ILE A 41 16.75 -1.92 -23.17
C ILE A 41 16.66 -3.00 -22.10
N VAL A 42 16.60 -4.27 -22.52
CA VAL A 42 16.66 -5.40 -21.58
C VAL A 42 18.11 -5.56 -21.12
N PRO A 43 18.39 -5.56 -19.82
CA PRO A 43 19.75 -5.72 -19.31
C PRO A 43 20.28 -7.15 -19.58
N GLU A 44 21.58 -7.28 -19.86
CA GLU A 44 22.25 -8.56 -20.09
C GLU A 44 22.32 -9.41 -18.80
N VAL A 45 22.37 -8.75 -17.64
CA VAL A 45 22.36 -9.36 -16.30
C VAL A 45 21.41 -8.55 -15.41
N GLY A 46 20.51 -9.24 -14.71
CA GLY A 46 19.58 -8.63 -13.76
C GLY A 46 19.69 -9.28 -12.38
N GLU A 47 19.63 -8.47 -11.33
CA GLU A 47 19.55 -8.93 -9.94
C GLU A 47 18.08 -9.16 -9.57
N LEU A 48 17.79 -10.31 -8.96
CA LEU A 48 16.46 -10.61 -8.41
C LEU A 48 16.52 -10.46 -6.90
N ASP A 49 15.76 -9.51 -6.38
CA ASP A 49 15.56 -9.33 -4.94
C ASP A 49 14.18 -9.87 -4.54
N GLU A 50 14.13 -10.65 -3.46
CA GLU A 50 12.90 -11.28 -2.96
C GLU A 50 12.41 -10.58 -1.69
N LEU A 51 11.20 -10.01 -1.77
CA LEU A 51 10.53 -9.41 -0.63
C LEU A 51 9.32 -10.25 -0.21
N GLU A 52 9.36 -10.79 1.00
CA GLU A 52 8.23 -11.49 1.59
C GLU A 52 7.28 -10.50 2.29
N THR A 53 6.00 -10.56 1.94
CA THR A 53 4.95 -9.83 2.67
C THR A 53 3.84 -10.78 3.07
N PHE A 54 3.49 -10.78 4.36
CA PHE A 54 2.39 -11.60 4.84
C PHE A 54 1.05 -10.95 4.46
N ILE A 55 0.41 -11.49 3.42
CA ILE A 55 -0.94 -11.09 3.02
C ILE A 55 -1.93 -12.06 3.69
N GLY A 56 -2.75 -11.54 4.59
CA GLY A 56 -3.84 -12.31 5.20
C GLY A 56 -4.88 -12.70 4.16
N SER A 57 -4.78 -13.91 3.60
CA SER A 57 -5.84 -14.52 2.79
C SER A 57 -6.90 -15.15 3.69
N LYS A 58 -8.15 -14.68 3.61
CA LYS A 58 -9.25 -15.31 4.32
C LYS A 58 -9.63 -16.62 3.63
N LYS A 59 -9.63 -17.73 4.37
CA LYS A 59 -10.01 -19.07 3.88
C LYS A 59 -11.49 -19.17 3.46
N THR A 60 -12.35 -18.28 3.95
CA THR A 60 -13.80 -18.26 3.68
C THR A 60 -14.30 -16.83 3.43
N LYS A 61 -15.29 -16.68 2.54
CA LYS A 61 -15.93 -15.38 2.23
C LYS A 61 -16.85 -14.86 3.34
N PHE A 62 -17.28 -15.72 4.26
CA PHE A 62 -18.14 -15.37 5.39
C PHE A 62 -17.29 -15.12 6.63
N GLY A 63 -17.36 -13.91 7.18
CA GLY A 63 -16.66 -13.54 8.41
C GLY A 63 -17.42 -14.03 9.65
N CYS A 64 -16.68 -14.49 10.67
CA CYS A 64 -17.22 -14.60 12.01
C CYS A 64 -17.19 -13.22 12.68
N GLY A 65 -18.37 -12.77 13.11
CA GLY A 65 -18.57 -11.68 14.05
C GLY A 65 -19.64 -12.14 15.03
N GLN A 66 -19.22 -12.75 16.13
CA GLN A 66 -20.01 -12.80 17.35
C GLN A 66 -19.32 -11.88 18.35
N GLN A 67 -19.89 -10.69 18.53
CA GLN A 67 -20.04 -9.94 19.78
C GLN A 67 -20.67 -8.59 19.47
#